data_AF-A0A4P9VPI7-F1
#
_entry.id   AF-A0A4P9VPI7-F1
#
_cell.length_a   1.000
_cell.length_b   1.000
_cell.length_c   1.000
_cell.angle_alpha   90.00
_cell.angle_beta   90.00
_cell.angle_gamma   90.00
#
_symmetry.space_group_name_H-M   'P 1'
#
loop_
_entity.id
_entity.type
_entity.pdbx_description
1 polymer ?
#
loop_
_entity_poly.entity_id
_entity_poly.type
_entity_poly.pdbx_seq_one_letter_code
_entity_poly.pdbx_strand_id
1 'polypeptide(L)' 'MTSLFNGIDPSERPTFHEIRSLGGYLYEQQGFEKSYIRKLMGHTSEKMTNVYLDGHENRWTECNADLPIQLLKVKPDM' A
#
# COMPACT_ATOMS: atom_id res chain seq x y z
N MET A 1 -24.30 -8.25 -17.23
CA MET A 1 -23.07 -8.51 -16.45
C MET A 1 -22.17 -7.30 -16.61
N THR A 2 -21.72 -6.71 -15.52
CA THR A 2 -20.79 -5.58 -15.52
C THR A 2 -19.42 -6.02 -16.03
N SER A 3 -18.87 -5.29 -17.00
CA SER A 3 -17.57 -5.54 -17.65
C SER A 3 -16.35 -5.17 -16.80
N LEU A 4 -16.51 -5.17 -15.47
CA LEU A 4 -15.55 -4.61 -14.50
C LEU A 4 -14.18 -5.32 -14.53
N PHE A 5 -14.14 -6.61 -14.86
CA PHE A 5 -12.93 -7.44 -14.78
C PHE A 5 -12.47 -8.00 -16.13
N ASN A 6 -12.92 -7.40 -17.24
CA ASN A 6 -12.66 -7.92 -18.58
C ASN A 6 -11.17 -7.98 -18.96
N GLY A 7 -10.31 -7.20 -18.30
CA GLY A 7 -8.86 -7.17 -18.53
C GLY A 7 -8.01 -7.89 -17.48
N ILE A 8 -8.64 -8.58 -16.53
CA ILE A 8 -7.94 -9.26 -15.43
C ILE A 8 -8.09 -10.77 -15.59
N ASP A 9 -6.98 -11.49 -15.47
CA ASP A 9 -6.98 -12.96 -15.47
C ASP A 9 -7.91 -13.47 -14.37
N PRO A 10 -8.78 -14.46 -14.63
CA PRO A 10 -9.72 -14.96 -13.63
C PRO A 10 -9.08 -15.39 -12.30
N SER A 11 -7.83 -15.85 -12.31
CA SER A 11 -7.09 -16.27 -11.11
C SER A 11 -6.60 -15.10 -10.25
N GLU A 12 -6.47 -13.91 -10.85
CA GLU A 12 -6.04 -12.67 -10.17
C GLU A 12 -7.23 -11.79 -9.75
N ARG A 13 -8.46 -12.22 -10.03
CA ARG A 13 -9.64 -11.45 -9.69
C ARG A 13 -9.89 -11.45 -8.18
N PRO A 14 -10.42 -10.34 -7.65
CA PRO A 14 -10.86 -10.25 -6.28
C PRO A 14 -11.75 -11.42 -5.87
N THR A 15 -11.36 -12.09 -4.79
CA THR A 15 -12.24 -13.07 -4.15
C THR A 15 -13.06 -12.39 -3.05
N PHE A 16 -14.06 -13.10 -2.53
CA PHE A 16 -14.88 -12.60 -1.42
C PHE A 16 -14.04 -12.17 -0.19
N HIS A 17 -12.88 -12.81 0.02
CA HIS A 17 -11.97 -12.47 1.12
C HIS A 17 -11.44 -11.02 1.03
N GLU A 18 -11.38 -10.42 -0.15
CA GLU A 18 -10.86 -9.06 -0.33
C GLU A 18 -11.82 -7.97 0.16
N ILE A 19 -13.12 -8.25 0.25
CA ILE A 19 -14.11 -7.30 0.80
C ILE A 19 -13.74 -6.92 2.24
N ARG A 20 -13.19 -7.88 2.98
CA ARG A 20 -12.74 -7.68 4.35
C ARG A 20 -11.51 -6.78 4.43
N SER A 21 -10.57 -6.91 3.50
CA SER A 21 -9.40 -6.02 3.40
C SER A 21 -9.84 -4.60 3.05
N LEU A 22 -10.74 -4.47 2.05
CA LEU A 22 -11.34 -3.20 1.68
C LEU A 22 -12.07 -2.54 2.85
N GLY A 23 -12.83 -3.31 3.63
CA GLY A 23 -13.48 -2.81 4.84
C GLY A 23 -12.49 -2.21 5.82
N GLY A 24 -11.39 -2.93 6.12
CA GLY A 24 -10.33 -2.43 7.00
C GLY A 24 -9.72 -1.10 6.52
N TYR A 25 -9.43 -1.01 5.23
CA TYR A 25 -8.92 0.23 4.60
C TYR A 25 -9.91 1.39 4.73
N LEU A 26 -11.21 1.17 4.47
CA LEU A 26 -12.23 2.21 4.59
C LEU A 26 -12.40 2.74 6.02
N TYR A 27 -12.24 1.88 7.04
CA TYR A 27 -12.25 2.34 8.43
C TYR A 27 -10.97 3.14 8.76
N GLU A 28 -9.81 2.76 8.22
CA GLU A 28 -8.57 3.53 8.40
C GLU A 28 -8.69 4.92 7.78
N GLN A 29 -9.22 5.01 6.55
CA GLN A 29 -9.46 6.29 5.85
C GLN A 29 -10.45 7.22 6.60
N GLN A 30 -11.39 6.65 7.36
CA GLN A 30 -12.30 7.40 8.22
C GLN A 30 -11.67 7.83 9.55
N GLY A 31 -10.40 7.48 9.81
CA GLY A 31 -9.66 7.87 11.01
C GLY A 31 -9.90 6.97 12.22
N PHE A 32 -10.48 5.78 12.05
CA PHE A 32 -10.64 4.84 13.15
C PHE A 32 -9.29 4.26 13.59
N GLU A 33 -9.16 4.01 14.89
CA GLU A 33 -7.94 3.47 15.46
C GLU A 33 -7.66 2.04 14.93
N LYS A 34 -6.40 1.75 14.59
CA LYS A 34 -6.00 0.42 14.10
C LYS A 34 -6.34 -0.71 15.06
N SER A 35 -6.34 -0.47 16.37
CA SER A 35 -6.73 -1.51 17.36
C SER A 35 -8.22 -1.85 17.29
N TYR A 36 -9.07 -0.86 16.98
CA TYR A 36 -10.50 -1.06 16.75
C TYR A 36 -10.75 -1.84 15.46
N ILE A 37 -10.09 -1.46 14.36
CA ILE A 37 -10.16 -2.16 13.08
C ILE A 37 -9.69 -3.61 13.23
N ARG A 38 -8.57 -3.83 13.93
CA ARG A 38 -8.02 -5.17 14.21
C ARG A 38 -9.01 -6.06 14.97
N LYS A 39 -9.74 -5.51 15.96
CA LYS A 39 -10.79 -6.23 16.70
C LYS A 39 -11.98 -6.56 15.81
N LEU A 40 -12.44 -5.64 14.96
CA LEU A 40 -13.50 -5.90 13.98
C LEU A 40 -13.09 -6.96 12.96
N MET A 41 -11.81 -6.97 12.58
CA MET A 41 -11.23 -8.03 11.78
C MET A 41 -11.13 -9.34 12.59
N GLY A 42 -11.04 -9.33 13.92
CA GLY A 42 -10.80 -10.57 14.69
C GLY A 42 -9.41 -11.13 14.45
N HIS A 43 -8.44 -10.27 14.11
CA HIS A 43 -7.04 -10.66 13.98
C HIS A 43 -6.36 -10.66 15.36
N THR A 44 -5.76 -11.79 15.73
CA THR A 44 -5.12 -11.99 17.04
C THR A 44 -3.78 -11.24 17.20
N SER A 45 -3.10 -10.89 16.09
CA SER A 45 -1.80 -10.21 16.11
C SER A 45 -1.78 -8.99 15.17
N GLU A 46 -1.08 -7.92 15.59
CA GLU A 46 -0.82 -6.72 14.76
C GLU A 46 -0.08 -7.06 13.47
N LYS A 47 0.74 -8.12 13.48
CA LYS A 47 1.50 -8.56 12.32
C LYS A 47 0.60 -8.96 11.14
N MET A 48 -0.61 -9.45 11.40
CA MET A 48 -1.61 -9.70 10.36
C MET A 48 -2.25 -8.40 9.87
N THR A 49 -2.49 -7.44 10.77
CA THR A 49 -3.12 -6.15 10.40
C THR A 49 -2.21 -5.34 9.48
N ASN A 50 -0.90 -5.36 9.70
CA ASN A 50 0.05 -4.67 8.83
C ASN A 50 0.09 -5.26 7.41
N VAL A 51 0.05 -6.59 7.23
CA VAL A 51 0.02 -7.21 5.89
C VAL A 51 -1.24 -6.83 5.10
N TYR A 52 -2.40 -6.70 5.76
CA TYR A 52 -3.65 -6.31 5.10
C TYR A 52 -3.74 -4.81 4.80
N LEU A 53 -3.02 -3.95 5.52
CA LEU A 53 -3.00 -2.49 5.28
C LEU A 53 -1.82 -2.05 4.39
N ASP A 54 -0.75 -2.84 4.28
CA ASP A 54 0.39 -2.56 3.40
C ASP A 54 0.04 -2.69 1.91
N GLY A 55 -0.96 -3.49 1.56
CA GLY A 55 -1.30 -3.81 0.17
C GLY A 55 -2.14 -2.76 -0.57
N HIS A 56 -2.65 -1.73 0.10
CA HIS A 56 -3.63 -0.79 -0.49
C HIS A 56 -3.02 0.52 -1.00
N GLU A 57 -1.80 0.88 -0.58
CA GLU A 57 -1.13 2.10 -1.02
C GLU A 57 0.32 1.80 -1.40
N ASN A 58 0.70 2.14 -2.63
CA ASN A 58 2.10 2.28 -3.01
C ASN A 58 2.68 3.45 -2.21
N ARG A 59 3.20 3.17 -1.02
CA ARG A 59 3.92 4.15 -0.20
C ARG A 59 5.24 4.46 -0.89
N TRP A 60 5.26 5.51 -1.71
CA TRP A 60 6.51 6.07 -2.21
C TRP A 60 7.23 6.74 -1.05
N THR A 61 8.39 6.21 -0.68
CA THR A 61 9.31 6.89 0.21
C THR A 61 10.19 7.79 -0.64
N GLU A 62 10.13 9.11 -0.42
CA GLU A 62 11.08 10.03 -1.01
C GLU A 62 12.50 9.68 -0.54
N CYS A 63 13.35 9.26 -1.47
CA CYS A 63 14.78 9.03 -1.23
C CYS A 63 15.57 10.18 -1.84
N ASN A 64 16.25 10.95 -1.01
CA ASN A 64 17.25 11.90 -1.46
C ASN A 64 18.56 11.15 -1.70
N ALA A 65 19.17 11.34 -2.88
CA ALA A 65 20.45 10.71 -3.20
C ALA A 65 21.65 11.40 -2.50
N ASP A 66 21.41 12.50 -1.78
CA ASP A 66 22.38 13.36 -1.08
C ASP A 66 23.70 13.54 -1.83
N LEU A 67 23.62 13.60 -3.16
CA LEU A 67 24.80 13.72 -4.01
C LEU A 67 25.38 15.12 -3.81
N PRO A 68 26.65 15.25 -3.40
CA PRO A 68 27.33 16.53 -3.43
C PRO A 68 27.58 16.93 -4.89
N ILE A 69 26.57 17.56 -5.53
CA ILE A 69 26.61 18.07 -6.91
C ILE A 69 27.82 19.02 -7.13
N GLN A 70 28.40 19.54 -6.04
CA GLN A 70 29.60 20.37 -6.03
C GLN A 70 30.88 19.65 -6.50
N LEU A 71 30.93 18.30 -6.45
CA LEU A 71 32.06 17.50 -6.93
C LEU A 71 32.00 17.19 -8.44
N LEU A 72 30.87 17.47 -9.10
CA LEU A 72 30.68 17.29 -10.55
C LEU A 72 31.03 18.54 -11.37
N LYS A 73 31.78 19.50 -10.81
CA LYS A 73 32.44 20.53 -11.62
C LYS A 73 33.51 19.87 -12.48
N VAL A 74 33.08 19.35 -13.63
CA VAL A 74 33.92 18.97 -14.75
C VAL A 74 34.86 20.15 -15.01
N LYS A 75 36.17 19.91 -14.88
CA LYS A 75 37.16 20.89 -15.32
C LYS A 75 36.90 21.15 -16.80
N PRO A 76 36.72 22.40 -17.25
CA PRO A 76 36.71 22.68 -18.67
C PRO A 76 38.08 22.33 -19.23
N ASP A 77 38.06 21.38 -20.14
CA ASP A 77 39.04 20.92 -21.14
C ASP A 77 40.42 21.61 -21.12
N MET A 78 41.48 20.80 -20.96
CA MET A 78 42.85 21.10 -21.40
C MET A 78 43.09 20.46 -22.76
#